data_AF-A0A8J2X3A0-F1
#
_entry.id   AF-A0A8J2X3A0-F1
#
_cell.length_a   1.000
_cell.length_b   1.000
_cell.length_c   1.000
_cell.angle_alpha   90.00
_cell.angle_beta   90.00
_cell.angle_gamma   90.00
#
_symmetry.space_group_name_H-M   'P 1'
#
loop_
_entity.id
_entity.type
_entity.pdbx_description
1 polymer ?
#
loop_
_entity_poly.entity_id
_entity_poly.type
_entity_poly.pdbx_seq_one_letter_code
_entity_poly.pdbx_strand_id
1 'polypeptide(L)'
;MPGKPYHGDVCVNECPNYGIMLSVSSWPGHSQTRHTSLTAVLVHKDGTSMVQNTMRPRQRRRGSSAAQFVRLSALALIVSWTGLLFFVWATPSRRASAEPVPLASEFPLRDAARRAREAARIAAAASAEQRQSAPSAKHDTEAQPLDAVAPLAVHQERDGFTMERDEQTGLLVPTFWEPPVGVDELAHVDAVNGEPTIFLMIASYRDWQCRDTAASALARATHPRRVVVAAVQQNRPGDVGCADPPVPCSEDPHQPLCKYSSQVRVYAMDANDATGPVYARHVGYRMYRGEAFALQVDAHCVFVNGWDVGIIDQWKRTRNEMAVLSTYLTDLEGSVSPSGDSLRKTRPIMCNSDFEGSPGYLRHGAQPERVPAIRDVPMLQPYWAAGFSFARGHFVHRVRYDCCLPMVFMGEEISIGVRAWTHGYDMYAPQASVLFHEYAQKSSRRRHVPKFWESKGARRANGQKSLRRLTSLIKMAPPDMPDDWDRTKASLYGLGTDRPVDLFYKLALVDVSRRSAVPLCQFVDSGDMHRMLHDAHLRADGRGIDYTGAARQLDVMKVIDKRLYDPISNQLRRAVERGDKNLARNALSEAQRTKLEKHHPELRELVDEARRLKGAQRS
;
A
#
# COMPACT_ATOMS: atom_id res chain seq x y z
N MET A 1 -58.57 -31.03 -35.97
CA MET A 1 -59.41 -30.51 -34.86
C MET A 1 -58.65 -30.68 -33.56
N PRO A 2 -58.64 -29.68 -32.66
CA PRO A 2 -57.62 -29.55 -31.63
C PRO A 2 -58.04 -30.16 -30.28
N GLY A 3 -57.09 -30.82 -29.61
CA GLY A 3 -57.11 -31.07 -28.17
C GLY A 3 -56.10 -30.15 -27.49
N LYS A 4 -56.58 -29.25 -26.63
CA LYS A 4 -55.84 -28.18 -25.95
C LYS A 4 -54.66 -28.69 -25.09
N PRO A 5 -53.56 -27.94 -24.94
CA PRO A 5 -52.74 -27.95 -23.74
C PRO A 5 -53.19 -26.84 -22.76
N TYR A 6 -53.10 -27.16 -21.48
CA TYR A 6 -53.42 -26.33 -20.32
C TYR A 6 -52.55 -25.06 -20.25
N HIS A 7 -53.18 -23.90 -20.02
CA HIS A 7 -52.55 -22.72 -19.44
C HIS A 7 -52.74 -22.76 -17.92
N GLY A 8 -51.64 -22.69 -17.18
CA GLY A 8 -51.65 -22.40 -15.75
C GLY A 8 -51.00 -21.04 -15.54
N ASP A 9 -51.80 -19.99 -15.44
CA ASP A 9 -51.34 -18.66 -15.03
C ASP A 9 -51.23 -18.62 -13.51
N VAL A 10 -50.03 -18.35 -12.99
CA VAL A 10 -49.83 -18.04 -11.58
C VAL A 10 -49.71 -16.53 -11.46
N CYS A 11 -50.81 -15.88 -11.08
CA CYS A 11 -50.81 -14.47 -10.68
C CYS A 11 -50.30 -14.34 -9.25
N VAL A 12 -49.27 -13.51 -9.04
CA VAL A 12 -48.81 -13.08 -7.71
C VAL A 12 -48.95 -11.55 -7.65
N ASN A 13 -49.95 -11.07 -6.89
CA ASN A 13 -50.11 -9.69 -6.43
C ASN A 13 -48.95 -9.33 -5.45
N GLU A 14 -48.36 -8.14 -5.31
CA GLU A 14 -48.55 -6.79 -5.83
C GLU A 14 -47.22 -6.00 -5.64
N CYS A 15 -46.74 -5.29 -6.67
CA CYS A 15 -45.90 -4.08 -6.57
C CYS A 15 -46.23 -3.19 -7.78
N PRO A 16 -46.39 -1.86 -7.67
CA PRO A 16 -47.33 -1.13 -8.53
C PRO A 16 -46.88 -0.90 -9.98
N ASN A 17 -45.60 -1.05 -10.31
CA ASN A 17 -45.04 -0.49 -11.55
C ASN A 17 -44.23 -1.44 -12.46
N TYR A 18 -44.10 -2.74 -12.14
CA TYR A 18 -43.35 -3.69 -12.98
C TYR A 18 -43.97 -5.09 -12.98
N GLY A 19 -44.12 -5.71 -14.16
CA GLY A 19 -44.50 -7.11 -14.32
C GLY A 19 -43.34 -7.95 -14.87
N ILE A 20 -43.15 -9.17 -14.35
CA ILE A 20 -42.19 -10.16 -14.87
C ILE A 20 -42.98 -11.25 -15.59
N MET A 21 -42.72 -11.44 -16.88
CA MET A 21 -43.31 -12.52 -17.67
C MET A 21 -42.24 -13.59 -17.93
N LEU A 22 -42.51 -14.84 -17.56
CA LEU A 22 -41.63 -15.98 -17.77
C LEU A 22 -42.19 -16.86 -18.89
N SER A 23 -41.39 -17.08 -19.95
CA SER A 23 -41.73 -17.98 -21.06
C SER A 23 -40.76 -19.15 -21.11
N VAL A 24 -41.31 -20.36 -21.23
CA VAL A 24 -40.56 -21.61 -21.40
C VAL A 24 -40.90 -22.20 -22.77
N SER A 25 -39.88 -22.39 -23.60
CA SER A 25 -40.04 -23.00 -24.92
C SER A 25 -39.10 -24.18 -25.10
N SER A 26 -39.61 -25.30 -25.60
CA SER A 26 -38.87 -26.53 -25.89
C SER A 26 -39.04 -26.94 -27.35
N TRP A 27 -37.94 -27.29 -28.03
CA TRP A 27 -37.96 -27.76 -29.42
C TRP A 27 -37.12 -29.03 -29.60
N PRO A 28 -37.42 -29.90 -30.59
CA PRO A 28 -36.64 -31.11 -30.85
C PRO A 28 -35.35 -30.77 -31.62
N GLY A 29 -34.19 -31.25 -31.13
CA GLY A 29 -32.92 -31.22 -31.86
C GLY A 29 -32.52 -32.63 -32.32
N HIS A 30 -31.85 -32.74 -33.47
CA HIS A 30 -31.24 -33.98 -33.91
C HIS A 30 -30.00 -34.32 -33.06
N SER A 31 -29.89 -35.59 -32.66
CA SER A 31 -29.10 -36.14 -31.53
C SER A 31 -29.76 -35.93 -30.16
N GLN A 32 -29.83 -37.01 -29.37
CA GLN A 32 -30.67 -37.19 -28.16
C GLN A 32 -30.37 -36.21 -26.99
N THR A 33 -30.64 -34.93 -27.17
CA THR A 33 -30.70 -33.93 -26.09
C THR A 33 -31.86 -32.96 -26.35
N ARG A 34 -32.81 -32.86 -25.40
CA ARG A 34 -33.84 -31.81 -25.40
C ARG A 34 -33.24 -30.51 -24.89
N HIS A 35 -33.44 -29.40 -25.60
CA HIS A 35 -33.04 -28.07 -25.16
C HIS A 35 -34.25 -27.32 -24.59
N THR A 36 -34.12 -26.85 -23.35
CA THR A 36 -35.12 -26.01 -22.68
C THR A 36 -34.49 -24.63 -22.48
N SER A 37 -35.16 -23.57 -22.95
CA SER A 37 -34.75 -22.19 -22.69
C SER A 37 -35.75 -21.51 -21.76
N LEU A 38 -35.24 -20.74 -20.81
CA LEU A 38 -36.04 -19.93 -19.88
C LEU A 38 -35.77 -18.46 -20.19
N THR A 39 -36.81 -17.71 -20.56
CA THR A 39 -36.68 -16.28 -20.87
C THR A 39 -37.52 -15.49 -19.88
N ALA A 40 -36.87 -14.55 -19.18
CA ALA A 40 -37.53 -13.58 -18.31
C ALA A 40 -37.55 -12.22 -19.00
N VAL A 41 -38.74 -11.61 -19.11
CA VAL A 41 -38.91 -10.27 -19.68
C VAL A 41 -39.51 -9.35 -18.61
N LEU A 42 -38.87 -8.20 -18.39
CA LEU A 42 -39.39 -7.10 -17.58
C LEU A 42 -40.22 -6.18 -18.48
N VAL A 43 -41.48 -5.95 -18.12
CA VAL A 43 -42.41 -5.10 -18.89
C VAL A 43 -42.88 -3.93 -18.02
N HIS A 44 -42.69 -2.71 -18.52
CA HIS A 44 -43.27 -1.47 -17.96
C HIS A 44 -44.70 -1.29 -18.48
N LYS A 45 -45.59 -0.69 -17.68
CA LYS A 45 -47.02 -0.52 -18.03
C LYS A 45 -47.30 0.40 -19.25
N ASP A 46 -46.28 1.02 -19.83
CA ASP A 46 -46.42 1.96 -20.96
C ASP A 46 -45.90 1.39 -22.30
N GLY A 47 -45.72 0.07 -22.40
CA GLY A 47 -45.51 -0.61 -23.70
C GLY A 47 -44.12 -0.50 -24.33
N THR A 48 -43.13 0.08 -23.67
CA THR A 48 -41.74 0.15 -24.17
C THR A 48 -40.89 -1.04 -23.69
N SER A 49 -40.30 -1.80 -24.60
CA SER A 49 -39.34 -2.88 -24.31
C SER A 49 -37.89 -2.36 -24.28
N MET A 50 -37.05 -2.89 -23.38
CA MET A 50 -35.59 -2.66 -23.42
C MET A 50 -34.82 -3.99 -23.45
N VAL A 51 -34.11 -4.19 -24.56
CA VAL A 51 -32.88 -4.97 -24.84
C VAL A 51 -32.72 -6.41 -24.29
N GLN A 52 -32.60 -7.35 -25.23
CA GLN A 52 -32.31 -8.77 -25.08
C GLN A 52 -30.83 -9.07 -24.74
N ASN A 53 -30.57 -10.03 -23.85
CA ASN A 53 -29.28 -10.72 -23.76
C ASN A 53 -29.49 -12.24 -23.76
N THR A 54 -29.06 -12.91 -24.82
CA THR A 54 -29.07 -14.38 -24.96
C THR A 54 -27.69 -14.95 -24.61
N MET A 55 -27.60 -15.77 -23.57
CA MET A 55 -26.35 -16.50 -23.25
C MET A 55 -26.22 -17.77 -24.10
N ARG A 56 -25.11 -17.92 -24.84
CA ARG A 56 -24.70 -19.18 -25.50
C ARG A 56 -23.69 -19.94 -24.62
N PRO A 57 -23.84 -21.25 -24.38
CA PRO A 57 -22.85 -22.04 -23.64
C PRO A 57 -21.71 -22.56 -24.55
N ARG A 58 -20.46 -22.42 -24.10
CA ARG A 58 -19.25 -22.99 -24.71
C ARG A 58 -18.91 -24.35 -24.09
N GLN A 59 -18.58 -25.32 -24.95
CA GLN A 59 -18.29 -26.73 -24.66
C GLN A 59 -17.09 -26.96 -23.72
N ARG A 60 -17.23 -27.88 -22.76
CA ARG A 60 -16.10 -28.62 -22.14
C ARG A 60 -16.29 -30.11 -22.37
N ARG A 61 -15.24 -30.77 -22.89
CA ARG A 61 -15.17 -32.22 -23.15
C ARG A 61 -14.97 -33.02 -21.85
N ARG A 62 -15.47 -34.25 -21.92
CA ARG A 62 -15.74 -35.25 -20.87
C ARG A 62 -14.51 -35.85 -20.17
N GLY A 63 -14.76 -36.31 -18.93
CA GLY A 63 -14.06 -37.42 -18.26
C GLY A 63 -14.81 -37.83 -16.97
N SER A 64 -15.34 -39.06 -16.96
CA SER A 64 -16.12 -39.84 -15.97
C SER A 64 -15.84 -39.61 -14.47
N SER A 65 -16.73 -39.83 -13.47
CA SER A 65 -17.85 -40.78 -13.31
C SER A 65 -18.88 -40.29 -12.26
N ALA A 66 -20.09 -40.87 -12.29
CA ALA A 66 -21.25 -40.68 -11.38
C ALA A 66 -20.90 -41.00 -9.90
N ALA A 67 -21.61 -40.53 -8.85
CA ALA A 67 -23.05 -40.32 -8.67
C ALA A 67 -23.38 -39.37 -7.49
N GLN A 68 -24.50 -38.64 -7.63
CA GLN A 68 -25.58 -38.26 -6.67
C GLN A 68 -25.21 -37.97 -5.19
N PHE A 69 -25.68 -36.94 -4.47
CA PHE A 69 -27.00 -36.31 -4.37
C PHE A 69 -26.84 -34.93 -3.69
N VAL A 70 -27.57 -33.90 -4.14
CA VAL A 70 -27.94 -32.74 -3.28
C VAL A 70 -29.45 -32.57 -3.35
N ARG A 71 -30.11 -32.83 -2.22
CA ARG A 71 -31.48 -32.41 -1.94
C ARG A 71 -31.46 -30.91 -1.65
N LEU A 72 -32.21 -30.12 -2.44
CA LEU A 72 -32.64 -28.78 -2.06
C LEU A 72 -34.11 -28.88 -1.69
N SER A 73 -34.42 -28.56 -0.43
CA SER A 73 -35.79 -28.37 0.04
C SER A 73 -35.94 -26.91 0.45
N ALA A 74 -36.85 -26.22 -0.22
CA ALA A 74 -37.30 -24.88 0.07
C ALA A 74 -38.59 -24.94 0.92
N LEU A 75 -38.66 -24.12 1.97
CA LEU A 75 -39.87 -23.62 2.66
C LEU A 75 -39.38 -22.58 3.70
N ALA A 76 -39.52 -21.28 3.40
CA ALA A 76 -40.55 -20.36 3.94
C ALA A 76 -40.26 -19.95 5.40
N LEU A 77 -39.91 -18.70 5.78
CA LEU A 77 -40.59 -17.39 5.64
C LEU A 77 -42.07 -17.41 6.08
N ILE A 78 -42.34 -16.98 7.33
CA ILE A 78 -43.41 -16.07 7.80
C ILE A 78 -43.40 -15.98 9.36
N VAL A 79 -43.81 -14.79 9.85
CA VAL A 79 -44.19 -14.30 11.20
C VAL A 79 -43.21 -13.21 11.67
N SER A 80 -43.57 -11.96 11.96
CA SER A 80 -44.78 -11.14 11.80
C SER A 80 -44.38 -9.71 12.18
N TRP A 81 -44.87 -8.70 11.46
CA TRP A 81 -44.87 -7.29 11.87
C TRP A 81 -46.01 -7.02 12.87
N THR A 82 -45.79 -6.19 13.90
CA THR A 82 -46.79 -5.26 14.46
C THR A 82 -46.11 -4.16 15.29
N GLY A 83 -46.59 -2.92 15.14
CA GLY A 83 -46.53 -1.88 16.17
C GLY A 83 -45.78 -0.58 15.82
N LEU A 84 -46.48 0.38 15.18
CA LEU A 84 -46.09 1.79 15.14
C LEU A 84 -47.11 2.63 15.94
N LEU A 85 -46.58 3.69 16.57
CA LEU A 85 -47.20 4.94 17.08
C LEU A 85 -47.79 4.95 18.50
N PHE A 86 -47.21 5.80 19.38
CA PHE A 86 -47.91 6.90 20.08
C PHE A 86 -46.89 7.94 20.67
N PHE A 87 -47.03 9.20 20.21
CA PHE A 87 -46.85 10.56 20.82
C PHE A 87 -45.71 10.99 21.80
N VAL A 88 -44.91 11.99 21.33
CA VAL A 88 -44.74 13.42 21.78
C VAL A 88 -44.24 13.80 23.21
N TRP A 89 -43.17 14.63 23.18
CA TRP A 89 -42.65 15.67 24.11
C TRP A 89 -42.25 15.32 25.56
N ALA A 90 -40.96 15.54 25.86
CA ALA A 90 -40.51 16.32 27.02
C ALA A 90 -39.03 16.73 26.84
N THR A 91 -38.77 18.04 26.87
CA THR A 91 -37.46 18.61 27.22
C THR A 91 -37.15 18.33 28.70
N PRO A 92 -35.87 18.35 29.12
CA PRO A 92 -35.45 19.55 29.83
C PRO A 92 -34.00 19.99 29.61
N SER A 93 -33.84 21.31 29.73
CA SER A 93 -32.65 22.09 30.01
C SER A 93 -31.70 21.48 31.04
N ARG A 94 -30.37 21.62 30.85
CA ARG A 94 -29.44 21.88 31.95
C ARG A 94 -28.38 22.92 31.57
N ARG A 95 -28.31 23.93 32.44
CA ARG A 95 -27.35 25.02 32.50
C ARG A 95 -25.94 24.55 32.84
N ALA A 96 -25.00 25.41 32.46
CA ALA A 96 -23.61 25.45 32.85
C ALA A 96 -23.34 25.25 34.35
N SER A 97 -22.21 24.65 34.65
CA SER A 97 -21.41 24.97 35.85
C SER A 97 -19.94 24.95 35.42
N ALA A 98 -19.31 26.11 35.54
CA ALA A 98 -17.88 26.30 35.46
C ALA A 98 -17.34 26.25 36.89
N GLU A 99 -16.26 25.50 37.11
CA GLU A 99 -15.40 25.65 38.27
C GLU A 99 -13.95 25.89 37.83
N PRO A 100 -13.17 26.66 38.62
CA PRO A 100 -11.90 27.24 38.18
C PRO A 100 -10.71 26.30 38.43
N VAL A 101 -9.73 26.32 37.52
CA VAL A 101 -8.42 25.67 37.70
C VAL A 101 -7.38 26.74 38.06
N PRO A 102 -6.46 26.51 39.02
CA PRO A 102 -5.60 27.56 39.58
C PRO A 102 -4.38 27.87 38.70
N LEU A 103 -3.92 29.13 38.77
CA LEU A 103 -2.62 29.58 38.27
C LEU A 103 -1.48 28.87 39.00
N ALA A 104 -0.52 28.30 38.25
CA ALA A 104 0.76 27.82 38.76
C ALA A 104 1.94 28.49 38.03
N SER A 105 2.61 29.36 38.78
CA SER A 105 4.05 29.67 38.84
C SER A 105 4.86 29.97 37.56
N GLU A 106 5.35 31.21 37.52
CA GLU A 106 6.45 31.71 36.70
C GLU A 106 7.76 30.91 36.90
N PHE A 107 8.39 30.51 35.79
CA PHE A 107 9.75 29.95 35.75
C PHE A 107 10.79 31.07 35.52
N PRO A 108 11.93 31.09 36.24
CA PRO A 108 12.87 32.21 36.16
C PRO A 108 13.81 32.11 34.94
N LEU A 109 13.66 33.06 34.01
CA LEU A 109 14.46 33.30 32.78
C LEU A 109 15.99 33.43 32.98
N ARG A 110 16.51 33.42 34.20
CA ARG A 110 17.94 33.65 34.48
C ARG A 110 18.83 32.40 34.31
N ASP A 111 18.28 31.19 34.46
CA ASP A 111 19.07 29.95 34.32
C ASP A 111 19.32 29.55 32.86
N ALA A 112 18.42 29.90 31.94
CA ALA A 112 18.57 29.62 30.51
C ALA A 112 19.72 30.44 29.88
N ALA A 113 19.84 31.71 30.26
CA ALA A 113 20.90 32.60 29.76
C ALA A 113 22.30 32.23 30.29
N ARG A 114 22.40 31.55 31.44
CA ARG A 114 23.68 31.04 31.97
C ARG A 114 24.12 29.80 31.18
N ARG A 115 23.21 28.86 30.92
CA ARG A 115 23.49 27.64 30.15
C ARG A 115 23.88 27.94 28.70
N ALA A 116 23.26 28.95 28.08
CA ALA A 116 23.61 29.37 26.71
C ALA A 116 25.04 29.96 26.61
N ARG A 117 25.48 30.72 27.62
CA ARG A 117 26.85 31.30 27.65
C ARG A 117 27.92 30.25 27.90
N GLU A 118 27.61 29.23 28.69
CA GLU A 118 28.53 28.13 28.97
C GLU A 118 28.71 27.22 27.75
N ALA A 119 27.62 26.92 27.01
CA ALA A 119 27.69 26.21 25.74
C ALA A 119 28.50 26.98 24.67
N ALA A 120 28.35 28.30 24.59
CA ALA A 120 29.13 29.13 23.68
C ALA A 120 30.64 29.17 24.02
N ARG A 121 30.99 29.12 25.31
CA ARG A 121 32.40 29.04 25.76
C ARG A 121 33.04 27.70 25.41
N ILE A 122 32.31 26.60 25.56
CA ILE A 122 32.79 25.26 25.22
C ILE A 122 33.02 25.15 23.70
N ALA A 123 32.12 25.71 22.88
CA ALA A 123 32.29 25.73 21.43
C ALA A 123 33.49 26.58 20.97
N ALA A 124 33.76 27.70 21.64
CA ALA A 124 34.91 28.55 21.33
C ALA A 124 36.26 27.89 21.70
N ALA A 125 36.30 27.12 22.79
CA ALA A 125 37.50 26.37 23.21
C ALA A 125 37.85 25.25 22.21
N ALA A 126 36.84 24.51 21.72
CA ALA A 126 37.03 23.45 20.73
C ALA A 126 37.56 23.97 19.38
N SER A 127 37.20 25.20 19.00
CA SER A 127 37.68 25.83 17.76
C SER A 127 39.12 26.37 17.86
N ALA A 128 39.63 26.58 19.08
CA ALA A 128 41.00 27.03 19.33
C ALA A 128 42.02 25.87 19.31
N GLU A 129 41.63 24.67 19.78
CA GLU A 129 42.48 23.46 19.72
C GLU A 129 42.73 22.98 18.29
N GLN A 130 41.79 23.22 17.37
CA GLN A 130 41.90 22.79 15.98
C GLN A 130 42.86 23.64 15.12
N ARG A 131 43.40 24.75 15.66
CA ARG A 131 44.31 25.66 14.94
C ARG A 131 45.80 25.43 15.22
N GLN A 132 46.19 24.45 16.04
CA GLN A 132 47.58 24.28 16.49
C GLN A 132 48.35 23.08 15.92
N SER A 133 47.86 22.37 14.90
CA SER A 133 48.62 21.27 14.28
C SER A 133 48.67 21.33 12.75
N ALA A 134 49.69 22.00 12.21
CA ALA A 134 50.18 21.76 10.85
C ALA A 134 51.69 22.06 10.76
N PRO A 135 52.55 21.11 10.37
CA PRO A 135 53.96 21.37 10.10
C PRO A 135 54.19 21.77 8.63
N SER A 136 55.18 22.63 8.42
CA SER A 136 55.65 23.15 7.12
C SER A 136 56.62 22.18 6.44
N ALA A 137 56.51 21.99 5.12
CA ALA A 137 57.57 21.43 4.27
C ALA A 137 57.62 22.12 2.90
N LYS A 138 58.85 22.30 2.40
CA LYS A 138 59.29 23.09 1.25
C LYS A 138 59.24 22.31 -0.08
N HIS A 139 59.24 23.10 -1.17
CA HIS A 139 59.53 22.85 -2.60
C HIS A 139 59.93 21.43 -3.06
N ASP A 140 59.31 20.98 -4.16
CA ASP A 140 59.99 20.81 -5.46
C ASP A 140 58.99 20.63 -6.62
N THR A 141 59.52 20.74 -7.84
CA THR A 141 59.01 21.21 -9.14
C THR A 141 58.04 20.34 -9.95
N GLU A 142 57.28 21.07 -10.80
CA GLU A 142 56.74 20.72 -12.14
C GLU A 142 55.89 19.45 -12.34
N ALA A 143 54.57 19.66 -12.45
CA ALA A 143 53.76 19.13 -13.55
C ALA A 143 52.48 19.97 -13.68
N GLN A 144 52.18 20.42 -14.90
CA GLN A 144 51.02 21.24 -15.25
C GLN A 144 49.68 20.57 -14.86
N PRO A 145 48.66 21.31 -14.42
CA PRO A 145 47.33 20.75 -14.26
C PRO A 145 46.65 20.65 -15.62
N LEU A 146 46.32 19.43 -16.04
CA LEU A 146 45.21 19.19 -16.94
C LEU A 146 43.95 19.66 -16.20
N ASP A 147 43.40 20.78 -16.63
CA ASP A 147 42.07 21.22 -16.27
C ASP A 147 41.07 20.11 -16.59
N ALA A 148 40.71 19.32 -15.58
CA ALA A 148 39.52 18.51 -15.60
C ALA A 148 38.33 19.48 -15.51
N VAL A 149 37.94 20.02 -16.67
CA VAL A 149 36.65 20.67 -16.86
C VAL A 149 35.59 19.64 -16.46
N ALA A 150 35.01 19.81 -15.27
CA ALA A 150 33.76 19.17 -14.93
C ALA A 150 32.78 19.50 -16.07
N PRO A 151 32.16 18.51 -16.73
CA PRO A 151 31.22 18.82 -17.80
C PRO A 151 30.11 19.67 -17.18
N LEU A 152 29.98 20.92 -17.66
CA LEU A 152 28.81 21.74 -17.36
C LEU A 152 27.59 20.89 -17.65
N ALA A 153 26.87 20.48 -16.60
CA ALA A 153 25.57 19.87 -16.76
C ALA A 153 24.72 20.89 -17.51
N VAL A 154 24.30 20.54 -18.73
CA VAL A 154 23.39 21.37 -19.51
C VAL A 154 22.04 21.33 -18.79
N HIS A 155 21.83 22.30 -17.91
CA HIS A 155 20.59 22.50 -17.20
C HIS A 155 19.60 23.15 -18.16
N GLN A 156 18.68 22.34 -18.68
CA GLN A 156 17.54 22.83 -19.46
C GLN A 156 16.36 23.01 -18.52
N GLU A 157 15.59 24.08 -18.68
CA GLU A 157 14.27 24.18 -18.04
C GLU A 157 13.21 23.49 -18.93
N ARG A 158 12.41 22.62 -18.33
CA ARG A 158 11.25 21.98 -18.97
C ARG A 158 10.14 21.79 -17.95
N ASP A 159 8.91 22.17 -18.30
CA ASP A 159 7.72 21.97 -17.46
C ASP A 159 7.86 22.55 -16.04
N GLY A 160 8.63 23.64 -15.89
CA GLY A 160 8.90 24.29 -14.59
C GLY A 160 9.97 23.58 -13.74
N PHE A 161 10.74 22.67 -14.33
CA PHE A 161 11.81 21.94 -13.66
C PHE A 161 13.16 22.18 -14.33
N THR A 162 14.20 22.36 -13.51
CA THR A 162 15.58 22.20 -13.96
C THR A 162 15.84 20.73 -14.23
N MET A 163 16.28 20.41 -15.45
CA MET A 163 16.47 19.05 -15.92
C MET A 163 17.95 18.66 -15.93
N GLU A 164 18.22 17.37 -15.85
CA GLU A 164 19.52 16.75 -16.07
C GLU A 164 19.37 15.46 -16.90
N ARG A 165 20.46 15.03 -17.54
CA ARG A 165 20.45 13.76 -18.28
C ARG A 165 20.67 12.61 -17.31
N ASP A 166 19.69 11.71 -17.23
CA ASP A 166 19.84 10.45 -16.53
C ASP A 166 20.80 9.54 -17.31
N GLU A 167 21.96 9.23 -16.73
CA GLU A 167 23.00 8.44 -17.40
C GLU A 167 22.57 6.99 -17.69
N GLN A 168 21.60 6.47 -16.94
CA GLN A 168 21.14 5.08 -17.09
C GLN A 168 20.23 4.91 -18.31
N THR A 169 19.41 5.91 -18.62
CA THR A 169 18.40 5.85 -19.69
C THR A 169 18.66 6.83 -20.82
N GLY A 170 19.52 7.83 -20.60
CA GLY A 170 19.74 8.96 -21.50
C GLY A 170 18.61 9.98 -21.52
N LEU A 171 17.54 9.79 -20.73
CA LEU A 171 16.39 10.68 -20.68
C LEU A 171 16.71 11.97 -19.90
N LEU A 172 16.11 13.09 -20.31
CA LEU A 172 16.13 14.33 -19.53
C LEU A 172 15.10 14.23 -18.41
N VAL A 173 15.56 14.15 -17.16
CA VAL A 173 14.74 14.02 -15.95
C VAL A 173 14.90 15.25 -15.06
N PRO A 174 13.91 15.59 -14.19
CA PRO A 174 14.06 16.69 -13.26
C PRO A 174 15.25 16.46 -12.32
N THR A 175 15.92 17.52 -11.89
CA THR A 175 16.93 17.46 -10.83
C THR A 175 16.26 17.13 -9.48
N PHE A 176 17.01 16.47 -8.60
CA PHE A 176 16.55 16.24 -7.24
C PHE A 176 16.40 17.57 -6.50
N TRP A 177 15.36 17.66 -5.67
CA TRP A 177 15.28 18.75 -4.71
C TRP A 177 16.24 18.49 -3.55
N GLU A 178 16.95 19.56 -3.20
CA GLU A 178 17.89 19.61 -2.09
C GLU A 178 17.36 20.65 -1.08
N PRO A 179 17.42 20.37 0.22
CA PRO A 179 16.99 21.33 1.23
C PRO A 179 17.83 22.61 1.16
N PRO A 180 17.25 23.79 1.48
CA PRO A 180 18.04 25.01 1.55
C PRO A 180 19.20 24.88 2.54
N VAL A 181 20.35 25.47 2.19
CA VAL A 181 21.56 25.41 3.01
C VAL A 181 21.27 25.90 4.43
N GLY A 182 21.63 25.09 5.43
CA GLY A 182 21.46 25.42 6.85
C GLY A 182 20.08 25.10 7.45
N VAL A 183 19.15 24.53 6.68
CA VAL A 183 17.86 24.04 7.18
C VAL A 183 18.01 22.57 7.60
N ASP A 184 17.52 22.23 8.80
CA ASP A 184 17.36 20.83 9.20
C ASP A 184 16.39 20.16 8.21
N GLU A 185 16.86 19.17 7.45
CA GLU A 185 16.08 18.44 6.45
C GLU A 185 14.80 17.85 7.04
N LEU A 186 14.80 17.51 8.34
CA LEU A 186 13.65 16.95 9.05
C LEU A 186 12.67 18.02 9.54
N ALA A 187 13.08 19.29 9.54
CA ALA A 187 12.25 20.41 10.02
C ALA A 187 11.56 21.19 8.89
N HIS A 188 11.84 20.87 7.62
CA HIS A 188 11.24 21.57 6.49
C HIS A 188 9.74 21.26 6.35
N VAL A 189 8.92 22.30 6.38
CA VAL A 189 7.46 22.20 6.23
C VAL A 189 6.98 23.34 5.35
N ASP A 190 6.73 23.05 4.08
CA ASP A 190 6.07 23.98 3.16
C ASP A 190 4.55 24.06 3.42
N ALA A 191 3.97 25.24 3.25
CA ALA A 191 2.57 25.49 3.55
C ALA A 191 1.95 26.54 2.63
N VAL A 192 0.67 26.34 2.28
CA VAL A 192 -0.15 27.29 1.50
C VAL A 192 -1.33 27.70 2.36
N ASN A 193 -1.52 29.01 2.57
CA ASN A 193 -2.59 29.56 3.43
C ASN A 193 -2.57 28.98 4.85
N GLY A 194 -1.39 28.73 5.42
CA GLY A 194 -1.22 28.11 6.73
C GLY A 194 -1.42 26.60 6.76
N GLU A 195 -1.71 25.99 5.61
CA GLU A 195 -1.97 24.56 5.49
C GLU A 195 -0.77 23.80 4.90
N PRO A 196 -0.21 22.79 5.60
CA PRO A 196 0.91 22.00 5.09
C PRO A 196 0.60 21.40 3.72
N THR A 197 1.51 21.56 2.76
CA THR A 197 1.35 21.06 1.39
C THR A 197 1.53 19.55 1.29
N ILE A 198 0.96 18.95 0.25
CA ILE A 198 1.03 17.51 -0.05
C ILE A 198 1.50 17.33 -1.49
N PHE A 199 2.66 16.72 -1.67
CA PHE A 199 3.14 16.20 -2.95
C PHE A 199 2.51 14.83 -3.23
N LEU A 200 1.57 14.78 -4.18
CA LEU A 200 0.91 13.56 -4.65
C LEU A 200 1.61 13.03 -5.91
N MET A 201 2.43 12.00 -5.76
CA MET A 201 3.13 11.34 -6.86
C MET A 201 2.32 10.17 -7.43
N ILE A 202 2.14 10.18 -8.75
CA ILE A 202 1.45 9.13 -9.51
C ILE A 202 2.37 8.63 -10.63
N ALA A 203 2.69 7.34 -10.61
CA ALA A 203 3.32 6.68 -11.76
C ALA A 203 2.25 6.00 -12.62
N SER A 204 2.15 6.39 -13.89
CA SER A 204 1.14 5.88 -14.82
C SER A 204 1.79 5.26 -16.06
N TYR A 205 1.34 4.05 -16.42
CA TYR A 205 1.70 3.40 -17.69
C TYR A 205 0.44 3.15 -18.50
N ARG A 206 0.19 3.99 -19.50
CA ARG A 206 -0.98 3.91 -20.38
C ARG A 206 -2.30 3.69 -19.63
N ASP A 207 -2.42 4.29 -18.44
CA ASP A 207 -3.56 4.11 -17.56
C ASP A 207 -4.51 5.30 -17.67
N TRP A 208 -5.64 5.07 -18.33
CA TRP A 208 -6.65 6.09 -18.58
C TRP A 208 -7.31 6.63 -17.30
N GLN A 209 -7.19 5.92 -16.18
CA GLN A 209 -7.73 6.35 -14.89
C GLN A 209 -6.83 7.33 -14.13
N CYS A 210 -5.65 7.62 -14.64
CA CYS A 210 -4.75 8.56 -13.99
C CYS A 210 -5.42 9.92 -13.77
N ARG A 211 -6.19 10.40 -14.76
CA ARG A 211 -6.99 11.62 -14.63
C ARG A 211 -8.06 11.53 -13.55
N ASP A 212 -8.70 10.39 -13.40
CA ASP A 212 -9.78 10.19 -12.42
C ASP A 212 -9.20 10.17 -10.99
N THR A 213 -8.02 9.58 -10.84
CA THR A 213 -7.25 9.60 -9.59
C THR A 213 -6.87 11.03 -9.21
N ALA A 214 -6.27 11.79 -10.14
CA ALA A 214 -5.89 13.19 -9.92
C ALA A 214 -7.11 14.08 -9.65
N ALA A 215 -8.18 13.92 -10.42
CA ALA A 215 -9.42 14.68 -10.26
C ALA A 215 -10.07 14.40 -8.91
N SER A 216 -10.17 13.14 -8.48
CA SER A 216 -10.76 12.79 -7.18
C SER A 216 -9.92 13.30 -6.01
N ALA A 217 -8.58 13.26 -6.10
CA ALA A 217 -7.69 13.83 -5.09
C ALA A 217 -7.96 15.34 -4.89
N LEU A 218 -8.07 16.10 -5.98
CA LEU A 218 -8.31 17.53 -5.93
C LEU A 218 -9.76 17.88 -5.53
N ALA A 219 -10.74 17.13 -6.04
CA ALA A 219 -12.16 17.40 -5.80
C ALA A 219 -12.57 17.13 -4.35
N ARG A 220 -11.98 16.10 -3.72
CA ARG A 220 -12.41 15.58 -2.43
C ARG A 220 -11.50 15.96 -1.28
N ALA A 221 -10.43 16.72 -1.54
CA ALA A 221 -9.65 17.36 -0.50
C ALA A 221 -10.46 18.49 0.15
N THR A 222 -10.35 18.62 1.47
CA THR A 222 -10.88 19.76 2.23
C THR A 222 -10.19 21.05 1.81
N HIS A 223 -8.88 20.96 1.53
CA HIS A 223 -8.07 22.10 1.11
C HIS A 223 -7.35 21.79 -0.21
N PRO A 224 -8.05 21.80 -1.36
CA PRO A 224 -7.48 21.38 -2.64
C PRO A 224 -6.18 22.10 -2.99
N ARG A 225 -6.02 23.37 -2.61
CA ARG A 225 -4.83 24.20 -2.88
C ARG A 225 -3.54 23.68 -2.24
N ARG A 226 -3.62 22.83 -1.21
CA ARG A 226 -2.42 22.22 -0.59
C ARG A 226 -1.83 21.09 -1.42
N VAL A 227 -2.61 20.52 -2.36
CA VAL A 227 -2.28 19.27 -3.06
C VAL A 227 -1.59 19.58 -4.38
N VAL A 228 -0.33 19.18 -4.52
CA VAL A 228 0.41 19.24 -5.79
C VAL A 228 0.42 17.85 -6.39
N VAL A 229 -0.21 17.66 -7.54
CA VAL A 229 -0.19 16.39 -8.28
C VAL A 229 1.03 16.36 -9.18
N ALA A 230 1.88 15.37 -9.02
CA ALA A 230 3.02 15.09 -9.87
C ALA A 230 2.86 13.73 -10.54
N ALA A 231 2.50 13.74 -11.82
CA ALA A 231 2.25 12.53 -12.58
C ALA A 231 3.39 12.24 -13.55
N VAL A 232 3.97 11.05 -13.47
CA VAL A 232 4.84 10.50 -14.51
C VAL A 232 3.99 9.64 -15.42
N GLN A 233 3.65 10.15 -16.59
CA GLN A 233 2.83 9.44 -17.57
C GLN A 233 3.70 8.85 -18.68
N GLN A 234 3.52 7.55 -18.91
CA GLN A 234 4.19 6.79 -19.95
C GLN A 234 3.14 6.37 -20.98
N ASN A 235 2.90 7.23 -21.98
CA ASN A 235 1.75 7.15 -22.89
C ASN A 235 2.19 6.99 -24.35
N ARG A 236 1.26 6.57 -25.20
CA ARG A 236 1.35 6.65 -26.67
C ARG A 236 0.42 7.73 -27.20
N PRO A 237 0.62 8.20 -28.45
CA PRO A 237 -0.37 9.03 -29.13
C PRO A 237 -1.76 8.37 -29.05
N GLY A 238 -2.75 9.13 -28.57
CA GLY A 238 -4.14 8.68 -28.39
C GLY A 238 -4.47 8.08 -27.02
N ASP A 239 -3.50 7.82 -26.15
CA ASP A 239 -3.78 7.47 -24.75
C ASP A 239 -4.25 8.71 -23.98
N VAL A 240 -5.15 8.52 -23.02
CA VAL A 240 -5.63 9.59 -22.12
C VAL A 240 -4.54 9.92 -21.09
N GLY A 241 -4.19 11.20 -21.00
CA GLY A 241 -3.21 11.76 -20.07
C GLY A 241 -3.77 11.98 -18.66
N CYS A 242 -2.87 12.08 -17.68
CA CYS A 242 -3.21 12.32 -16.28
C CYS A 242 -3.81 13.71 -16.02
N ALA A 243 -3.48 14.69 -16.85
CA ALA A 243 -3.99 16.05 -16.78
C ALA A 243 -5.14 16.32 -17.76
N ASP A 244 -5.55 15.32 -18.56
CA ASP A 244 -6.59 15.48 -19.56
C ASP A 244 -7.96 15.51 -18.87
N PRO A 245 -8.69 16.65 -18.89
CA PRO A 245 -9.99 16.73 -18.26
C PRO A 245 -11.02 15.84 -19.01
N PRO A 246 -12.03 15.29 -18.32
CA PRO A 246 -13.06 14.46 -18.95
C PRO A 246 -13.82 15.16 -20.09
N VAL A 247 -14.07 16.46 -19.95
CA VAL A 247 -14.59 17.35 -21.02
C VAL A 247 -13.64 18.54 -21.20
N PRO A 248 -13.63 19.23 -22.35
CA PRO A 248 -12.76 20.40 -22.55
C PRO A 248 -12.99 21.49 -21.49
N CYS A 249 -11.92 22.13 -21.01
CA CYS A 249 -12.03 23.22 -20.03
C CYS A 249 -12.81 24.45 -20.56
N SER A 250 -12.95 24.57 -21.88
CA SER A 250 -13.81 25.59 -22.51
C SER A 250 -15.30 25.32 -22.30
N GLU A 251 -15.69 24.06 -22.14
CA GLU A 251 -17.08 23.66 -21.89
C GLU A 251 -17.41 23.66 -20.40
N ASP A 252 -16.50 23.14 -19.57
CA ASP A 252 -16.60 23.23 -18.11
C ASP A 252 -15.24 23.64 -17.52
N PRO A 253 -15.05 24.92 -17.14
CA PRO A 253 -13.81 25.37 -16.51
C PRO A 253 -13.74 25.03 -15.01
N HIS A 254 -14.84 24.60 -14.39
CA HIS A 254 -14.94 24.40 -12.93
C HIS A 254 -14.55 23.00 -12.48
N GLN A 255 -14.44 22.04 -13.39
CA GLN A 255 -13.94 20.69 -13.09
C GLN A 255 -12.52 20.73 -12.50
N PRO A 256 -12.17 19.76 -11.65
CA PRO A 256 -10.97 19.83 -10.80
C PRO A 256 -9.66 20.02 -11.57
N LEU A 257 -9.50 19.30 -12.69
CA LEU A 257 -8.27 19.37 -13.50
C LEU A 257 -8.13 20.70 -14.26
N CYS A 258 -9.22 21.41 -14.52
CA CYS A 258 -9.20 22.74 -15.10
C CYS A 258 -8.96 23.80 -14.02
N LYS A 259 -9.76 23.76 -12.95
CA LYS A 259 -9.73 24.72 -11.84
C LYS A 259 -8.40 24.75 -11.11
N TYR A 260 -7.74 23.60 -10.98
CA TYR A 260 -6.45 23.45 -10.29
C TYR A 260 -5.33 23.01 -11.23
N SER A 261 -5.42 23.35 -12.53
CA SER A 261 -4.44 22.95 -13.55
C SER A 261 -2.99 23.28 -13.19
N SER A 262 -2.74 24.43 -12.55
CA SER A 262 -1.40 24.82 -12.09
C SER A 262 -0.81 23.92 -10.99
N GLN A 263 -1.64 23.12 -10.33
CA GLN A 263 -1.22 22.15 -9.32
C GLN A 263 -0.95 20.76 -9.92
N VAL A 264 -1.24 20.54 -11.20
CA VAL A 264 -1.02 19.26 -11.89
C VAL A 264 0.21 19.36 -12.78
N ARG A 265 1.33 18.83 -12.28
CA ARG A 265 2.61 18.77 -12.97
C ARG A 265 2.74 17.41 -13.63
N VAL A 266 2.99 17.36 -14.94
CA VAL A 266 3.10 16.10 -15.69
C VAL A 266 4.50 15.99 -16.30
N TYR A 267 5.20 14.91 -15.97
CA TYR A 267 6.33 14.44 -16.75
C TYR A 267 5.81 13.42 -17.77
N ALA A 268 5.87 13.77 -19.05
CA ALA A 268 5.47 12.87 -20.14
C ALA A 268 6.69 12.16 -20.74
N MET A 269 6.57 10.84 -20.96
CA MET A 269 7.48 10.07 -21.81
C MET A 269 6.73 9.09 -22.70
N ASP A 270 7.37 8.66 -23.80
CA ASP A 270 6.82 7.64 -24.68
C ASP A 270 6.76 6.29 -23.93
N ALA A 271 5.63 5.60 -24.03
CA ALA A 271 5.44 4.30 -23.40
C ALA A 271 6.44 3.24 -23.85
N ASN A 272 7.12 3.42 -24.99
CA ASN A 272 8.19 2.53 -25.46
C ASN A 272 9.49 2.72 -24.68
N ASP A 273 9.70 3.85 -24.02
CA ASP A 273 10.89 4.11 -23.18
C ASP A 273 10.71 3.64 -21.74
N ALA A 274 9.48 3.27 -21.35
CA ALA A 274 9.17 2.74 -20.03
C ALA A 274 9.98 1.47 -19.71
N THR A 275 10.63 1.45 -18.56
CA THR A 275 11.41 0.29 -18.07
C THR A 275 10.83 -0.35 -16.81
N GLY A 276 9.80 0.24 -16.20
CA GLY A 276 9.14 -0.30 -15.00
C GLY A 276 8.67 0.80 -14.05
N PRO A 277 7.87 0.44 -13.02
CA PRO A 277 7.35 1.40 -12.06
C PRO A 277 8.47 2.05 -11.25
N VAL A 278 9.53 1.32 -10.89
CA VAL A 278 10.65 1.85 -10.10
C VAL A 278 11.28 3.07 -10.80
N TYR A 279 11.52 2.97 -12.10
CA TYR A 279 12.07 4.10 -12.85
C TYR A 279 11.07 5.26 -12.99
N ALA A 280 9.79 4.97 -13.23
CA ALA A 280 8.77 6.00 -13.27
C ALA A 280 8.67 6.75 -11.92
N ARG A 281 8.78 6.04 -10.80
CA ARG A 281 8.77 6.64 -9.46
C ARG A 281 10.09 7.33 -9.10
N HIS A 282 11.22 6.88 -9.66
CA HIS A 282 12.48 7.62 -9.62
C HIS A 282 12.34 9.01 -10.25
N VAL A 283 11.75 9.08 -11.45
CA VAL A 283 11.43 10.37 -12.10
C VAL A 283 10.42 11.15 -11.26
N GLY A 284 9.40 10.47 -10.72
CA GLY A 284 8.37 11.08 -9.88
C GLY A 284 8.96 11.76 -8.65
N TYR A 285 9.83 11.08 -7.90
CA TYR A 285 10.49 11.64 -6.71
C TYR A 285 11.37 12.85 -7.05
N ARG A 286 11.90 12.95 -8.27
CA ARG A 286 12.61 14.14 -8.73
C ARG A 286 11.71 15.34 -9.01
N MET A 287 10.39 15.17 -9.04
CA MET A 287 9.41 16.27 -9.17
C MET A 287 9.01 16.88 -7.81
N TYR A 288 9.44 16.29 -6.69
CA TYR A 288 9.23 16.81 -5.34
C TYR A 288 9.99 18.12 -5.15
N ARG A 289 9.39 19.13 -4.53
CA ARG A 289 9.95 20.49 -4.40
C ARG A 289 9.92 21.05 -2.97
N GLY A 290 9.88 20.16 -1.97
CA GLY A 290 9.88 20.55 -0.56
C GLY A 290 8.50 20.50 0.10
N GLU A 291 7.47 19.97 -0.55
CA GLU A 291 6.14 19.90 0.03
C GLU A 291 6.14 19.19 1.40
N ALA A 292 5.37 19.69 2.36
CA ALA A 292 5.46 19.22 3.76
C ALA A 292 5.19 17.71 3.95
N PHE A 293 4.30 17.16 3.13
CA PHE A 293 4.00 15.73 3.09
C PHE A 293 4.17 15.19 1.68
N ALA A 294 4.52 13.92 1.59
CA ALA A 294 4.58 13.16 0.36
C ALA A 294 3.57 12.01 0.41
N LEU A 295 2.78 11.89 -0.66
CA LEU A 295 1.84 10.82 -0.90
C LEU A 295 2.19 10.15 -2.23
N GLN A 296 2.45 8.86 -2.21
CA GLN A 296 2.58 8.04 -3.41
C GLN A 296 1.35 7.14 -3.55
N VAL A 297 0.79 7.08 -4.77
CA VAL A 297 -0.34 6.19 -5.09
C VAL A 297 -0.20 5.57 -6.49
N ASP A 298 -0.93 4.47 -6.70
CA ASP A 298 -1.15 3.94 -8.05
C ASP A 298 -2.12 4.83 -8.86
N ALA A 299 -2.06 4.73 -10.19
CA ALA A 299 -2.81 5.59 -11.11
C ALA A 299 -4.32 5.33 -11.21
N HIS A 300 -4.86 4.39 -10.44
CA HIS A 300 -6.26 3.95 -10.52
C HIS A 300 -6.83 3.80 -9.10
N CYS A 301 -6.76 4.93 -8.40
CA CYS A 301 -7.27 5.10 -7.06
C CYS A 301 -8.41 6.12 -7.05
N VAL A 302 -9.27 6.02 -6.04
CA VAL A 302 -10.34 6.99 -5.80
C VAL A 302 -10.26 7.45 -4.35
N PHE A 303 -10.08 8.76 -4.16
CA PHE A 303 -10.01 9.40 -2.85
C PHE A 303 -11.39 9.58 -2.24
N VAL A 304 -11.49 9.65 -0.91
CA VAL A 304 -12.75 10.00 -0.22
C VAL A 304 -12.80 11.47 0.17
N ASN A 305 -14.00 11.95 0.52
CA ASN A 305 -14.17 13.30 1.04
C ASN A 305 -13.33 13.53 2.31
N GLY A 306 -12.63 14.66 2.37
CA GLY A 306 -11.80 15.06 3.50
C GLY A 306 -10.53 14.24 3.69
N TRP A 307 -10.07 13.53 2.65
CA TRP A 307 -8.92 12.62 2.75
C TRP A 307 -7.63 13.30 3.21
N ASP A 308 -7.40 14.55 2.81
CA ASP A 308 -6.19 15.34 3.06
C ASP A 308 -6.00 15.62 4.55
N VAL A 309 -7.05 16.12 5.20
CA VAL A 309 -7.09 16.33 6.65
C VAL A 309 -7.06 14.99 7.37
N GLY A 310 -7.88 14.03 6.91
CA GLY A 310 -8.00 12.72 7.54
C GLY A 310 -6.69 11.93 7.58
N ILE A 311 -5.84 12.02 6.55
CA ILE A 311 -4.55 11.32 6.53
C ILE A 311 -3.48 12.05 7.34
N ILE A 312 -3.46 13.39 7.31
CA ILE A 312 -2.56 14.20 8.15
C ILE A 312 -2.86 13.98 9.64
N ASP A 313 -4.13 13.96 10.03
CA ASP A 313 -4.53 13.73 11.42
C ASP A 313 -4.19 12.31 11.88
N GLN A 314 -4.35 11.31 11.02
CA GLN A 314 -3.83 9.96 11.28
C GLN A 314 -2.32 9.98 11.51
N TRP A 315 -1.56 10.65 10.65
CA TRP A 315 -0.11 10.72 10.76
C TRP A 315 0.32 11.43 12.05
N LYS A 316 -0.29 12.57 12.40
CA LYS A 316 -0.02 13.30 13.66
C LYS A 316 -0.24 12.45 14.90
N ARG A 317 -1.26 11.58 14.89
CA ARG A 317 -1.57 10.68 16.02
C ARG A 317 -0.48 9.64 16.29
N THR A 318 0.38 9.34 15.32
CA THR A 318 1.58 8.51 15.54
C THR A 318 2.59 9.18 16.47
N ARG A 319 2.57 10.52 16.59
CA ARG A 319 3.57 11.30 17.35
C ARG A 319 5.01 11.00 16.93
N ASN A 320 5.20 10.57 15.70
CA ASN A 320 6.47 10.12 15.17
C ASN A 320 6.75 10.84 13.83
N GLU A 321 7.74 11.75 13.82
CA GLU A 321 8.18 12.49 12.64
C GLU A 321 8.70 11.55 11.54
N MET A 322 9.18 10.38 11.94
CA MET A 322 9.70 9.32 11.07
C MET A 322 8.61 8.31 10.65
N ALA A 323 7.33 8.61 10.89
CA ALA A 323 6.23 7.73 10.50
C ALA A 323 5.96 7.74 9.00
N VAL A 324 5.73 6.55 8.46
CA VAL A 324 5.23 6.32 7.10
C VAL A 324 3.93 5.54 7.20
N LEU A 325 2.80 6.16 6.86
CA LEU A 325 1.53 5.46 6.74
C LEU A 325 1.51 4.72 5.40
N SER A 326 1.53 3.39 5.40
CA SER A 326 1.58 2.60 4.18
C SER A 326 0.83 1.29 4.35
N THR A 327 0.17 0.82 3.30
CA THR A 327 -0.54 -0.47 3.27
C THR A 327 -0.97 -0.77 1.85
N TYR A 328 -1.37 -2.01 1.57
CA TYR A 328 -2.28 -2.25 0.45
C TYR A 328 -3.62 -1.57 0.71
N LEU A 329 -4.18 -0.98 -0.33
CA LEU A 329 -5.46 -0.31 -0.27
C LEU A 329 -6.61 -1.32 -0.35
N THR A 330 -7.71 -1.02 0.34
CA THR A 330 -8.96 -1.76 0.15
C THR A 330 -9.45 -1.57 -1.29
N ASP A 331 -10.11 -2.60 -1.83
CA ASP A 331 -10.70 -2.56 -3.16
C ASP A 331 -11.80 -1.49 -3.28
N LEU A 332 -11.94 -0.87 -4.45
CA LEU A 332 -12.90 0.21 -4.71
C LEU A 332 -14.37 -0.25 -4.66
N GLU A 333 -14.67 -1.48 -5.10
CA GLU A 333 -16.05 -1.91 -5.30
C GLU A 333 -16.84 -1.95 -3.97
N GLY A 334 -17.92 -1.16 -3.92
CA GLY A 334 -18.76 -1.03 -2.73
C GLY A 334 -18.09 -0.34 -1.53
N SER A 335 -16.96 0.34 -1.74
CA SER A 335 -16.18 0.96 -0.66
C SER A 335 -16.39 2.46 -0.52
N VAL A 336 -16.91 3.12 -1.57
CA VAL A 336 -17.16 4.57 -1.60
C VAL A 336 -18.62 4.82 -1.95
N SER A 337 -19.29 5.71 -1.20
CA SER A 337 -20.66 6.12 -1.49
C SER A 337 -20.72 6.96 -2.78
N PRO A 338 -21.92 7.14 -3.38
CA PRO A 338 -22.08 8.08 -4.49
C PRO A 338 -21.67 9.53 -4.14
N SER A 339 -21.79 9.93 -2.87
CA SER A 339 -21.33 11.24 -2.37
C SER A 339 -19.81 11.35 -2.20
N GLY A 340 -19.07 10.24 -2.28
CA GLY A 340 -17.61 10.23 -2.12
C GLY A 340 -17.10 9.87 -0.72
N ASP A 341 -17.97 9.38 0.18
CA ASP A 341 -17.61 9.03 1.55
C ASP A 341 -17.17 7.56 1.67
N SER A 342 -16.25 7.27 2.59
CA SER A 342 -15.84 5.89 2.89
C SER A 342 -16.98 5.10 3.51
N LEU A 343 -17.24 3.91 2.98
CA LEU A 343 -18.18 2.93 3.55
C LEU A 343 -17.46 1.84 4.36
N ARG A 344 -16.12 1.92 4.46
CA ARG A 344 -15.30 0.89 5.11
C ARG A 344 -14.88 1.30 6.50
N LYS A 345 -15.01 0.35 7.43
CA LYS A 345 -14.45 0.41 8.81
C LYS A 345 -13.22 -0.49 8.99
N THR A 346 -12.80 -1.11 7.89
CA THR A 346 -11.68 -2.05 7.83
C THR A 346 -10.58 -1.47 6.96
N ARG A 347 -9.38 -2.00 7.14
CA ARG A 347 -8.21 -1.69 6.33
C ARG A 347 -7.24 -2.87 6.33
N PRO A 348 -6.37 -3.02 5.31
CA PRO A 348 -5.35 -4.06 5.32
C PRO A 348 -4.21 -3.77 6.32
N ILE A 349 -3.61 -4.81 6.93
CA ILE A 349 -2.30 -4.78 7.62
C ILE A 349 -1.26 -5.48 6.76
N MET A 350 -0.04 -4.97 6.68
CA MET A 350 1.06 -5.67 6.02
C MET A 350 1.85 -6.52 7.02
N CYS A 351 1.66 -7.84 7.00
CA CYS A 351 2.21 -8.76 7.99
C CYS A 351 2.55 -10.14 7.43
N ASN A 352 2.24 -10.41 6.16
CA ASN A 352 2.47 -11.70 5.53
C ASN A 352 3.44 -11.54 4.36
N SER A 353 4.49 -12.34 4.30
CA SER A 353 5.51 -12.26 3.25
C SER A 353 6.16 -13.62 3.02
N ASP A 354 6.69 -13.83 1.82
CA ASP A 354 7.46 -15.03 1.48
C ASP A 354 8.50 -14.70 0.41
N PHE A 355 9.49 -15.58 0.25
CA PHE A 355 10.49 -15.43 -0.81
C PHE A 355 9.94 -15.90 -2.16
N GLU A 356 10.17 -15.14 -3.22
CA GLU A 356 9.84 -15.48 -4.61
C GLU A 356 10.94 -15.03 -5.56
N GLY A 357 11.05 -15.70 -6.72
CA GLY A 357 11.93 -15.31 -7.81
C GLY A 357 13.37 -15.81 -7.65
N SER A 358 14.24 -15.36 -8.56
CA SER A 358 15.67 -15.67 -8.57
C SER A 358 16.46 -14.37 -8.81
N PRO A 359 17.41 -13.97 -7.94
CA PRO A 359 17.97 -14.74 -6.80
C PRO A 359 17.06 -14.86 -5.57
N GLY A 360 15.86 -14.30 -5.67
CA GLY A 360 14.82 -14.33 -4.66
C GLY A 360 14.75 -12.99 -3.94
N TYR A 361 13.56 -12.47 -3.80
CA TYR A 361 13.27 -11.27 -3.02
C TYR A 361 12.06 -11.57 -2.14
N LEU A 362 11.91 -10.79 -1.08
CA LEU A 362 10.71 -10.88 -0.26
C LEU A 362 9.55 -10.23 -1.00
N ARG A 363 8.48 -10.99 -1.21
CA ARG A 363 7.20 -10.50 -1.71
C ARG A 363 6.19 -10.48 -0.59
N HIS A 364 5.47 -9.36 -0.47
CA HIS A 364 4.36 -9.28 0.46
C HIS A 364 3.18 -10.08 -0.10
N GLY A 365 2.69 -11.04 0.69
CA GLY A 365 1.60 -11.94 0.30
C GLY A 365 0.23 -11.28 0.33
N ALA A 366 -0.83 -12.09 0.33
CA ALA A 366 -2.17 -11.58 0.62
C ALA A 366 -2.18 -10.99 2.04
N GLN A 367 -2.54 -9.72 2.14
CA GLN A 367 -2.61 -8.97 3.38
C GLN A 367 -4.02 -9.02 3.96
N PRO A 368 -4.21 -9.38 5.24
CA PRO A 368 -5.52 -9.46 5.82
C PRO A 368 -6.13 -8.07 6.03
N GLU A 369 -7.40 -7.93 5.66
CA GLU A 369 -8.20 -6.75 5.94
C GLU A 369 -8.97 -6.93 7.25
N ARG A 370 -8.86 -5.94 8.15
CA ARG A 370 -9.31 -6.04 9.55
C ARG A 370 -9.88 -4.72 10.03
N VAL A 371 -10.74 -4.81 11.05
CA VAL A 371 -11.07 -3.64 11.89
C VAL A 371 -9.84 -3.37 12.76
N PRO A 372 -9.35 -2.14 12.87
CA PRO A 372 -8.19 -1.83 13.71
C PRO A 372 -8.40 -2.26 15.17
N ALA A 373 -7.46 -3.04 15.71
CA ALA A 373 -7.43 -3.39 17.14
C ALA A 373 -7.13 -2.17 18.03
N ILE A 374 -6.36 -1.21 17.50
CA ILE A 374 -6.08 0.08 18.10
C ILE A 374 -6.74 1.15 17.22
N ARG A 375 -7.54 2.04 17.82
CA ARG A 375 -8.35 3.03 17.09
C ARG A 375 -7.89 4.48 17.24
N ASP A 376 -7.07 4.76 18.25
CA ASP A 376 -6.64 6.13 18.55
C ASP A 376 -5.37 6.54 17.78
N VAL A 377 -4.65 5.56 17.22
CA VAL A 377 -3.39 5.76 16.51
C VAL A 377 -3.26 4.73 15.38
N PRO A 378 -2.64 5.09 14.23
CA PRO A 378 -2.25 4.11 13.22
C PRO A 378 -1.38 3.00 13.83
N MET A 379 -1.57 1.77 13.38
CA MET A 379 -0.93 0.61 14.02
C MET A 379 0.41 0.31 13.37
N LEU A 380 1.44 0.09 14.19
CA LEU A 380 2.78 -0.26 13.69
C LEU A 380 2.73 -1.59 12.92
N GLN A 381 3.44 -1.66 11.80
CA GLN A 381 3.61 -2.85 10.98
C GLN A 381 5.05 -2.93 10.45
N PRO A 382 5.52 -4.09 9.97
CA PRO A 382 6.91 -4.25 9.51
C PRO A 382 7.17 -3.75 8.08
N TYR A 383 6.14 -3.74 7.22
CA TYR A 383 6.34 -3.62 5.77
C TYR A 383 5.78 -2.33 5.18
N TRP A 384 6.31 -1.99 4.01
CA TRP A 384 5.95 -0.83 3.22
C TRP A 384 5.32 -1.31 1.90
N ALA A 385 4.37 -0.55 1.37
CA ALA A 385 3.65 -0.84 0.15
C ALA A 385 3.87 0.24 -0.91
N ALA A 386 4.09 -0.22 -2.14
CA ALA A 386 4.32 0.62 -3.30
C ALA A 386 3.09 1.41 -3.75
N GLY A 387 1.91 0.80 -3.70
CA GLY A 387 0.68 1.41 -4.20
C GLY A 387 0.07 2.48 -3.30
N PHE A 388 0.54 2.60 -2.05
CA PHE A 388 0.12 3.67 -1.13
C PHE A 388 1.16 3.89 -0.02
N SER A 389 1.71 5.11 0.04
CA SER A 389 2.60 5.56 1.10
C SER A 389 2.43 7.06 1.36
N PHE A 390 2.19 7.42 2.63
CA PHE A 390 2.06 8.80 3.09
C PHE A 390 3.07 9.06 4.21
N ALA A 391 3.92 10.07 4.06
CA ALA A 391 4.94 10.44 5.04
C ALA A 391 5.25 11.93 4.98
N ARG A 392 6.11 12.41 5.88
CA ARG A 392 6.75 13.71 5.72
C ARG A 392 7.56 13.79 4.43
N GLY A 393 7.66 14.99 3.88
CA GLY A 393 8.35 15.25 2.61
C GLY A 393 9.81 14.78 2.60
N HIS A 394 10.51 14.86 3.75
CA HIS A 394 11.89 14.38 3.88
C HIS A 394 12.06 12.88 3.58
N PHE A 395 10.99 12.07 3.60
CA PHE A 395 11.03 10.68 3.13
C PHE A 395 11.48 10.55 1.67
N VAL A 396 10.97 11.43 0.79
CA VAL A 396 11.27 11.42 -0.65
C VAL A 396 12.75 11.70 -0.90
N HIS A 397 13.31 12.64 -0.14
CA HIS A 397 14.71 13.03 -0.24
C HIS A 397 15.66 11.97 0.33
N ARG A 398 15.34 11.41 1.51
CA ARG A 398 16.21 10.45 2.23
C ARG A 398 16.12 9.02 1.68
N VAL A 399 14.99 8.62 1.11
CA VAL A 399 14.75 7.24 0.60
C VAL A 399 14.40 7.26 -0.89
N ARG A 400 15.35 7.72 -1.71
CA ARG A 400 15.17 7.89 -3.17
C ARG A 400 14.92 6.57 -3.90
N TYR A 401 14.08 6.55 -4.91
CA TYR A 401 13.99 5.42 -5.83
C TYR A 401 15.28 5.23 -6.63
N ASP A 402 15.79 3.99 -6.68
CA ASP A 402 17.03 3.64 -7.38
C ASP A 402 16.80 3.56 -8.89
N CYS A 403 17.44 4.46 -9.64
CA CYS A 403 17.33 4.51 -11.10
C CYS A 403 17.90 3.26 -11.79
N CYS A 404 18.80 2.53 -11.11
CA CYS A 404 19.50 1.36 -11.65
C CYS A 404 18.72 0.05 -11.45
N LEU A 405 17.40 0.12 -11.26
CA LEU A 405 16.51 -1.03 -11.08
C LEU A 405 15.42 -1.17 -12.17
N PRO A 406 15.76 -1.09 -13.47
CA PRO A 406 14.77 -1.32 -14.52
C PRO A 406 14.22 -2.75 -14.42
N MET A 407 12.98 -2.95 -14.88
CA MET A 407 12.20 -4.19 -14.83
C MET A 407 11.81 -4.69 -13.43
N VAL A 408 12.28 -4.06 -12.36
CA VAL A 408 11.81 -4.37 -11.01
C VAL A 408 10.38 -3.86 -10.87
N PHE A 409 9.48 -4.81 -10.60
CA PHE A 409 8.09 -4.57 -10.24
C PHE A 409 7.85 -5.23 -8.87
N MET A 410 8.10 -6.53 -8.78
CA MET A 410 8.16 -7.23 -7.50
C MET A 410 9.54 -7.05 -6.87
N GLY A 411 9.57 -6.83 -5.55
CA GLY A 411 10.79 -6.64 -4.75
C GLY A 411 11.12 -5.20 -4.41
N GLU A 412 10.56 -4.21 -5.12
CA GLU A 412 10.76 -2.79 -4.77
C GLU A 412 10.25 -2.47 -3.36
N GLU A 413 9.17 -3.14 -2.93
CA GLU A 413 8.51 -2.88 -1.65
C GLU A 413 9.44 -3.18 -0.47
N ILE A 414 10.09 -4.34 -0.49
CA ILE A 414 11.07 -4.69 0.54
C ILE A 414 12.34 -3.84 0.42
N SER A 415 12.73 -3.42 -0.79
CA SER A 415 13.88 -2.55 -0.99
C SER A 415 13.69 -1.18 -0.32
N ILE A 416 12.57 -0.51 -0.60
CA ILE A 416 12.22 0.76 0.04
C ILE A 416 12.00 0.55 1.54
N GLY A 417 11.33 -0.53 1.95
CA GLY A 417 11.09 -0.83 3.36
C GLY A 417 12.36 -0.95 4.19
N VAL A 418 13.35 -1.74 3.73
CA VAL A 418 14.63 -1.92 4.43
C VAL A 418 15.46 -0.65 4.41
N ARG A 419 15.49 0.07 3.29
CA ARG A 419 16.21 1.34 3.20
C ARG A 419 15.61 2.38 4.14
N ALA A 420 14.29 2.57 4.11
CA ALA A 420 13.57 3.42 5.05
C ALA A 420 13.85 3.03 6.51
N TRP A 421 13.83 1.74 6.86
CA TRP A 421 14.22 1.27 8.18
C TRP A 421 15.61 1.77 8.59
N THR A 422 16.60 1.59 7.72
CA THR A 422 17.98 2.03 7.98
C THR A 422 18.15 3.55 8.06
N HIS A 423 17.19 4.33 7.56
CA HIS A 423 17.08 5.78 7.74
C HIS A 423 16.19 6.21 8.91
N GLY A 424 15.81 5.26 9.79
CA GLY A 424 15.08 5.52 11.02
C GLY A 424 13.56 5.61 10.87
N TYR A 425 12.99 5.25 9.71
CA TYR A 425 11.54 5.30 9.48
C TYR A 425 10.80 4.09 10.06
N ASP A 426 9.58 4.34 10.52
CA ASP A 426 8.68 3.35 11.09
C ASP A 426 7.39 3.25 10.25
N MET A 427 6.98 2.03 9.92
CA MET A 427 5.84 1.79 9.04
C MET A 427 4.57 1.60 9.86
N TYR A 428 3.54 2.37 9.54
CA TYR A 428 2.24 2.26 10.18
C TYR A 428 1.19 1.98 9.15
N ALA A 429 0.25 1.18 9.56
CA ALA A 429 -0.94 0.92 8.80
C ALA A 429 -2.01 1.94 9.22
N PRO A 430 -2.64 2.66 8.28
CA PRO A 430 -3.66 3.66 8.60
C PRO A 430 -4.76 3.09 9.50
N GLN A 431 -5.32 3.95 10.34
CA GLN A 431 -6.48 3.60 11.16
C GLN A 431 -7.76 3.57 10.30
N ALA A 432 -7.87 4.42 9.28
CA ALA A 432 -8.96 4.45 8.33
C ALA A 432 -8.44 4.67 6.91
N SER A 433 -9.05 3.98 5.94
CA SER A 433 -8.74 4.14 4.51
C SER A 433 -9.25 5.50 4.02
N VAL A 434 -8.37 6.28 3.39
CA VAL A 434 -8.69 7.61 2.81
C VAL A 434 -8.79 7.60 1.27
N LEU A 435 -8.51 6.44 0.67
CA LEU A 435 -8.63 6.17 -0.74
C LEU A 435 -8.74 4.66 -0.96
N PHE A 436 -9.20 4.27 -2.14
CA PHE A 436 -9.41 2.88 -2.52
C PHE A 436 -8.80 2.59 -3.89
N HIS A 437 -8.38 1.36 -4.09
CA HIS A 437 -7.71 0.91 -5.30
C HIS A 437 -8.63 0.04 -6.14
N GLU A 438 -8.63 0.21 -7.46
CA GLU A 438 -9.42 -0.65 -8.33
C GLU A 438 -8.63 -1.87 -8.83
N TYR A 439 -8.87 -3.02 -8.21
CA TYR A 439 -8.17 -4.25 -8.58
C TYR A 439 -8.71 -4.85 -9.89
N ALA A 440 -7.82 -5.10 -10.85
CA ALA A 440 -8.20 -5.68 -12.16
C ALA A 440 -8.90 -7.05 -12.07
N GLN A 441 -8.67 -7.82 -11.00
CA GLN A 441 -9.34 -9.10 -10.76
C GLN A 441 -10.83 -8.94 -10.42
N LYS A 442 -11.22 -7.78 -9.87
CA LYS A 442 -12.60 -7.44 -9.46
C LYS A 442 -13.27 -6.47 -10.44
N SER A 443 -12.48 -5.74 -11.23
CA SER A 443 -13.00 -4.79 -12.22
C SER A 443 -13.07 -5.38 -13.62
N SER A 444 -14.29 -5.45 -14.18
CA SER A 444 -14.51 -5.89 -15.57
C SER A 444 -13.83 -4.99 -16.59
N ARG A 445 -13.79 -3.67 -16.33
CA ARG A 445 -13.22 -2.66 -17.23
C ARG A 445 -11.69 -2.57 -17.18
N ARG A 446 -11.04 -3.16 -16.17
CA ARG A 446 -9.57 -3.20 -16.06
C ARG A 446 -8.94 -4.55 -16.41
N ARG A 447 -9.73 -5.54 -16.84
CA ARG A 447 -9.21 -6.88 -17.18
C ARG A 447 -8.13 -6.88 -18.26
N HIS A 448 -8.20 -5.93 -19.20
CA HIS A 448 -7.30 -5.86 -20.36
C HIS A 448 -6.66 -4.46 -20.47
N VAL A 449 -5.74 -4.16 -19.56
CA VAL A 449 -4.94 -2.93 -19.62
C VAL A 449 -3.52 -3.24 -20.13
N PRO A 450 -2.91 -2.35 -20.94
CA PRO A 450 -1.53 -2.50 -21.37
C PRO A 450 -0.58 -2.66 -20.19
N LYS A 451 0.51 -3.39 -20.41
CA LYS A 451 1.48 -3.68 -19.35
C LYS A 451 2.85 -3.19 -19.75
N PHE A 452 3.60 -2.61 -18.80
CA PHE A 452 4.88 -1.98 -19.11
C PHE A 452 5.90 -2.97 -19.70
N TRP A 453 5.82 -4.26 -19.33
CA TRP A 453 6.70 -5.30 -19.88
C TRP A 453 6.49 -5.55 -21.38
N GLU A 454 5.43 -4.99 -21.97
CA GLU A 454 5.19 -5.00 -23.41
C GLU A 454 5.97 -3.91 -24.15
N SER A 455 6.57 -2.94 -23.45
CA SER A 455 7.34 -1.83 -24.03
C SER A 455 8.65 -2.28 -24.68
N LYS A 456 9.25 -1.43 -25.53
CA LYS A 456 10.58 -1.70 -26.10
C LYS A 456 11.69 -1.54 -25.05
N GLY A 457 11.58 -0.56 -24.16
CA GLY A 457 12.51 -0.29 -23.07
C GLY A 457 12.59 -1.45 -22.09
N ALA A 458 11.44 -1.99 -21.68
CA ALA A 458 11.35 -3.17 -20.83
C ALA A 458 12.07 -4.38 -21.44
N ARG A 459 11.88 -4.63 -22.74
CA ARG A 459 12.52 -5.75 -23.44
C ARG A 459 14.05 -5.62 -23.56
N ARG A 460 14.58 -4.39 -23.51
CA ARG A 460 16.03 -4.11 -23.53
C ARG A 460 16.67 -4.17 -22.15
N ALA A 461 15.88 -4.01 -21.09
CA ALA A 461 16.36 -3.96 -19.73
C ALA A 461 16.67 -5.36 -19.17
N ASN A 462 17.61 -5.42 -18.22
CA ASN A 462 18.03 -6.66 -17.57
C ASN A 462 17.49 -6.75 -16.14
N GLY A 463 16.30 -7.33 -15.98
CA GLY A 463 15.65 -7.48 -14.67
C GLY A 463 16.40 -8.38 -13.69
N GLN A 464 17.19 -9.35 -14.17
CA GLN A 464 18.00 -10.18 -13.27
C GLN A 464 19.12 -9.33 -12.64
N LYS A 465 19.88 -8.60 -13.47
CA LYS A 465 20.92 -7.68 -12.96
C LYS A 465 20.34 -6.68 -11.94
N SER A 466 19.15 -6.15 -12.21
CA SER A 466 18.43 -5.27 -11.29
C SER A 466 18.06 -5.97 -9.97
N LEU A 467 17.52 -7.19 -10.03
CA LEU A 467 17.19 -7.95 -8.82
C LEU A 467 18.44 -8.32 -8.02
N ARG A 468 19.53 -8.72 -8.68
CA ARG A 468 20.83 -8.96 -8.02
C ARG A 468 21.29 -7.72 -7.28
N ARG A 469 21.31 -6.55 -7.95
CA ARG A 469 21.62 -5.27 -7.33
C ARG A 469 20.71 -5.00 -6.13
N LEU A 470 19.40 -5.07 -6.31
CA LEU A 470 18.41 -4.82 -5.27
C LEU A 470 18.67 -5.68 -4.04
N THR A 471 18.80 -7.00 -4.22
CA THR A 471 18.97 -7.93 -3.12
C THR A 471 20.32 -7.76 -2.43
N SER A 472 21.39 -7.49 -3.17
CA SER A 472 22.71 -7.26 -2.58
C SER A 472 22.76 -5.96 -1.79
N LEU A 473 22.16 -4.88 -2.33
CA LEU A 473 22.10 -3.57 -1.70
C LEU A 473 21.45 -3.62 -0.31
N ILE A 474 20.38 -4.41 -0.16
CA ILE A 474 19.65 -4.57 1.11
C ILE A 474 20.12 -5.78 1.93
N LYS A 475 21.26 -6.39 1.61
CA LYS A 475 21.79 -7.58 2.29
C LYS A 475 20.79 -8.77 2.33
N MET A 476 20.00 -8.92 1.28
CA MET A 476 19.06 -10.03 1.04
C MET A 476 19.56 -11.03 -0.01
N ALA A 477 20.71 -10.78 -0.63
CA ALA A 477 21.31 -11.72 -1.58
C ALA A 477 21.55 -13.09 -0.90
N PRO A 478 21.31 -14.22 -1.59
CA PRO A 478 21.67 -15.54 -1.08
C PRO A 478 23.17 -15.63 -0.72
N PRO A 479 23.57 -16.43 0.30
CA PRO A 479 24.98 -16.54 0.70
C PRO A 479 25.91 -17.05 -0.40
N ASP A 480 25.40 -17.83 -1.34
CA ASP A 480 26.11 -18.41 -2.49
C ASP A 480 26.14 -17.48 -3.72
N MET A 481 25.43 -16.35 -3.68
CA MET A 481 25.46 -15.37 -4.75
C MET A 481 26.80 -14.62 -4.75
N PRO A 482 27.51 -14.54 -5.91
CA PRO A 482 28.72 -13.75 -6.02
C PRO A 482 28.49 -12.27 -5.67
N ASP A 483 29.47 -11.64 -5.01
CA ASP A 483 29.46 -10.20 -4.72
C ASP A 483 29.93 -9.37 -5.93
N ASP A 484 29.32 -9.62 -7.09
CA ASP A 484 29.65 -9.03 -8.40
C ASP A 484 28.49 -8.17 -8.93
N TRP A 485 27.87 -7.39 -8.05
CA TRP A 485 26.72 -6.57 -8.41
C TRP A 485 27.11 -5.11 -8.70
N ASP A 486 26.27 -4.45 -9.50
CA ASP A 486 26.50 -3.08 -9.94
C ASP A 486 26.32 -2.10 -8.78
N ARG A 487 27.39 -1.36 -8.42
CA ARG A 487 27.40 -0.38 -7.31
C ARG A 487 27.22 1.07 -7.76
N THR A 488 26.86 1.31 -9.02
CA THR A 488 26.62 2.66 -9.58
C THR A 488 25.68 3.44 -8.66
N LYS A 489 26.10 4.63 -8.21
CA LYS A 489 25.29 5.51 -7.34
C LYS A 489 24.77 4.83 -6.05
N ALA A 490 25.45 3.78 -5.56
CA ALA A 490 25.01 3.08 -4.35
C ALA A 490 25.03 3.96 -3.09
N SER A 491 25.85 5.02 -3.04
CA SER A 491 25.79 6.01 -1.95
C SER A 491 24.50 6.85 -1.98
N LEU A 492 23.96 7.12 -3.17
CA LEU A 492 22.74 7.91 -3.37
C LEU A 492 21.48 7.10 -3.07
N TYR A 493 21.49 5.82 -3.43
CA TYR A 493 20.35 4.91 -3.29
C TYR A 493 20.55 3.87 -2.19
N GLY A 494 21.54 4.09 -1.32
CA GLY A 494 22.01 3.10 -0.36
C GLY A 494 21.10 2.87 0.84
N LEU A 495 21.68 2.19 1.81
CA LEU A 495 21.16 2.05 3.16
C LEU A 495 21.55 3.28 3.99
N GLY A 496 20.71 3.63 4.95
CA GLY A 496 21.05 4.57 6.01
C GLY A 496 21.88 3.93 7.12
N THR A 497 22.18 4.71 8.14
CA THR A 497 23.04 4.31 9.28
C THR A 497 22.31 4.28 10.62
N ASP A 498 21.04 4.69 10.67
CA ASP A 498 20.30 4.90 11.91
C ASP A 498 19.91 3.56 12.59
N ARG A 499 19.74 2.50 11.78
CA ARG A 499 19.36 1.17 12.28
C ARG A 499 20.07 0.07 11.48
N PRO A 500 20.53 -1.02 12.13
CA PRO A 500 21.12 -2.15 11.41
C PRO A 500 20.08 -2.95 10.60
N VAL A 501 20.49 -3.45 9.42
CA VAL A 501 19.64 -4.27 8.53
C VAL A 501 19.32 -5.64 9.14
N ASP A 502 20.29 -6.27 9.79
CA ASP A 502 20.12 -7.57 10.47
C ASP A 502 19.04 -7.51 11.55
N LEU A 503 18.91 -6.36 12.23
CA LEU A 503 17.86 -6.15 13.22
C LEU A 503 16.46 -6.09 12.56
N PHE A 504 16.33 -5.49 11.37
CA PHE A 504 15.08 -5.54 10.62
C PHE A 504 14.69 -6.99 10.33
N TYR A 505 15.60 -7.78 9.78
CA TYR A 505 15.33 -9.19 9.45
C TYR A 505 15.02 -10.04 10.69
N LYS A 506 15.70 -9.79 11.81
CA LYS A 506 15.38 -10.42 13.10
C LYS A 506 13.95 -10.10 13.53
N LEU A 507 13.57 -8.83 13.60
CA LEU A 507 12.25 -8.40 14.10
C LEU A 507 11.11 -8.76 13.13
N ALA A 508 11.39 -8.77 11.83
CA ALA A 508 10.46 -9.20 10.80
C ALA A 508 10.39 -10.75 10.64
N LEU A 509 11.19 -11.50 11.42
CA LEU A 509 11.34 -12.96 11.31
C LEU A 509 11.57 -13.43 9.85
N VAL A 510 12.48 -12.72 9.17
CA VAL A 510 12.94 -13.03 7.81
C VAL A 510 14.34 -13.66 7.92
N ASP A 511 14.44 -14.93 7.55
CA ASP A 511 15.73 -15.63 7.40
C ASP A 511 16.19 -15.53 5.94
N VAL A 512 17.13 -14.61 5.70
CA VAL A 512 17.72 -14.35 4.39
C VAL A 512 18.49 -15.57 3.86
N SER A 513 19.15 -16.33 4.74
CA SER A 513 19.98 -17.48 4.35
C SER A 513 19.12 -18.68 3.99
N ARG A 514 18.10 -18.99 4.81
CA ARG A 514 17.17 -20.11 4.57
C ARG A 514 16.04 -19.77 3.60
N ARG A 515 15.97 -18.53 3.11
CA ARG A 515 14.92 -18.05 2.20
C ARG A 515 13.53 -18.31 2.79
N SER A 516 13.33 -17.86 4.03
CA SER A 516 12.07 -18.09 4.74
C SER A 516 11.63 -16.86 5.50
N ALA A 517 10.31 -16.68 5.62
CA ALA A 517 9.72 -15.65 6.46
C ALA A 517 8.57 -16.27 7.26
N VAL A 518 8.46 -15.87 8.53
CA VAL A 518 7.38 -16.28 9.44
C VAL A 518 6.20 -15.32 9.27
N PRO A 519 4.94 -15.80 9.21
CA PRO A 519 3.78 -14.92 9.19
C PRO A 519 3.65 -14.10 10.49
N LEU A 520 3.68 -12.77 10.40
CA LEU A 520 3.64 -11.88 11.57
C LEU A 520 2.24 -11.40 11.94
N CYS A 521 1.21 -11.83 11.22
CA CYS A 521 -0.12 -11.23 11.35
C CYS A 521 -0.71 -11.32 12.77
N GLN A 522 -0.42 -12.38 13.54
CA GLN A 522 -0.87 -12.46 14.93
C GLN A 522 -0.18 -11.44 15.86
N PHE A 523 1.05 -11.04 15.55
CA PHE A 523 1.79 -10.02 16.29
C PHE A 523 1.33 -8.60 15.92
N VAL A 524 1.04 -8.39 14.63
CA VAL A 524 0.56 -7.09 14.12
C VAL A 524 -0.92 -6.88 14.48
N ASP A 525 -1.82 -7.78 14.08
CA ASP A 525 -3.30 -7.65 14.22
C ASP A 525 -3.73 -7.51 15.69
N SER A 526 -3.01 -8.15 16.62
CA SER A 526 -3.30 -8.02 18.05
C SER A 526 -2.93 -6.64 18.63
N GLY A 527 -2.15 -5.83 17.92
CA GLY A 527 -1.56 -4.58 18.40
C GLY A 527 -0.35 -4.78 19.31
N ASP A 528 0.12 -6.01 19.50
CA ASP A 528 1.31 -6.28 20.33
C ASP A 528 2.55 -5.62 19.75
N MET A 529 2.74 -5.68 18.43
CA MET A 529 3.88 -5.01 17.78
C MET A 529 3.90 -3.52 18.11
N HIS A 530 2.75 -2.87 18.10
CA HIS A 530 2.64 -1.46 18.43
C HIS A 530 2.94 -1.21 19.92
N ARG A 531 2.30 -1.93 20.83
CA ARG A 531 2.52 -1.73 22.28
C ARG A 531 3.95 -2.02 22.72
N MET A 532 4.56 -3.07 22.17
CA MET A 532 5.89 -3.54 22.56
C MET A 532 7.03 -2.73 21.94
N LEU A 533 6.77 -1.98 20.86
CA LEU A 533 7.80 -1.20 20.16
C LEU A 533 7.48 0.29 20.18
N HIS A 534 6.33 0.69 19.65
CA HIS A 534 5.95 2.10 19.60
C HIS A 534 5.69 2.68 20.99
N ASP A 535 4.72 2.13 21.74
CA ASP A 535 4.32 2.73 23.02
C ASP A 535 5.43 2.65 24.07
N ALA A 536 6.25 1.60 23.99
CA ALA A 536 7.35 1.37 24.92
C ALA A 536 8.64 2.14 24.56
N HIS A 537 8.89 2.42 23.28
CA HIS A 537 10.21 2.87 22.81
C HIS A 537 10.18 4.02 21.81
N LEU A 538 9.05 4.70 21.58
CA LEU A 538 9.05 5.97 20.85
C LEU A 538 9.95 6.98 21.57
N ARG A 539 10.88 7.60 20.83
CA ARG A 539 11.80 8.59 21.41
C ARG A 539 11.04 9.83 21.87
N ALA A 540 11.54 10.47 22.93
CA ALA A 540 10.92 11.66 23.51
C ALA A 540 10.87 12.87 22.55
N ASP A 541 11.79 12.93 21.58
CA ASP A 541 11.81 13.95 20.53
C ASP A 541 10.86 13.63 19.35
N GLY A 542 10.18 12.49 19.38
CA GLY A 542 9.30 12.02 18.31
C GLY A 542 10.04 11.58 17.04
N ARG A 543 11.37 11.47 17.03
CA ARG A 543 12.14 11.12 15.82
C ARG A 543 12.41 9.62 15.75
N GLY A 544 11.33 8.85 15.57
CA GLY A 544 11.37 7.40 15.39
C GLY A 544 11.38 6.60 16.71
N ILE A 545 11.15 5.30 16.57
CA ILE A 545 11.27 4.33 17.66
C ILE A 545 12.75 4.01 17.93
N ASP A 546 13.11 3.92 19.21
CA ASP A 546 14.41 3.46 19.67
C ASP A 546 14.48 1.93 19.69
N TYR A 547 15.19 1.37 18.70
CA TYR A 547 15.44 -0.06 18.62
C TYR A 547 16.73 -0.50 19.32
N THR A 548 17.26 0.31 20.23
CA THR A 548 18.33 -0.09 21.15
C THR A 548 17.78 -0.77 22.40
N GLY A 549 18.66 -1.25 23.29
CA GLY A 549 18.25 -1.84 24.57
C GLY A 549 17.23 -2.98 24.45
N ALA A 550 16.10 -2.84 25.15
CA ALA A 550 15.06 -3.87 25.23
C ALA A 550 14.38 -4.18 23.89
N ALA A 551 14.14 -3.17 23.05
CA ALA A 551 13.58 -3.37 21.71
C ALA A 551 14.50 -4.25 20.84
N ARG A 552 15.83 -4.07 20.95
CA ARG A 552 16.83 -4.91 20.26
C ARG A 552 16.76 -6.38 20.71
N GLN A 553 16.46 -6.59 21.99
CA GLN A 553 16.43 -7.91 22.62
C GLN A 553 15.09 -8.63 22.44
N LEU A 554 14.07 -7.96 21.91
CA LEU A 554 12.75 -8.55 21.69
C LEU A 554 12.84 -9.85 20.90
N ASP A 555 12.31 -10.91 21.51
CA ASP A 555 12.13 -12.21 20.89
C ASP A 555 10.73 -12.27 20.26
N VAL A 556 10.66 -11.84 19.00
CA VAL A 556 9.40 -11.84 18.23
C VAL A 556 8.92 -13.28 18.00
N MET A 557 9.83 -14.25 17.84
CA MET A 557 9.44 -15.64 17.64
C MET A 557 8.68 -16.17 18.85
N LYS A 558 9.15 -15.88 20.08
CA LYS A 558 8.42 -16.25 21.31
C LYS A 558 7.00 -15.68 21.37
N VAL A 559 6.78 -14.47 20.86
CA VAL A 559 5.43 -13.88 20.77
C VAL A 559 4.58 -14.63 19.74
N ILE A 560 5.16 -14.95 18.58
CA ILE A 560 4.50 -15.74 17.54
C ILE A 560 4.19 -17.16 18.02
N ASP A 561 5.11 -17.84 18.71
CA ASP A 561 4.91 -19.17 19.29
C ASP A 561 3.67 -19.17 20.17
N LYS A 562 3.64 -18.25 21.15
CA LYS A 562 2.52 -18.12 22.07
C LYS A 562 1.18 -17.84 21.38
N ARG A 563 1.17 -17.04 20.31
CA ARG A 563 -0.08 -16.59 19.65
C ARG A 563 -0.53 -17.46 18.48
N LEU A 564 0.40 -18.13 17.82
CA LEU A 564 0.16 -18.85 16.57
C LEU A 564 0.46 -20.34 16.72
N TYR A 565 1.69 -20.70 17.09
CA TYR A 565 2.14 -22.09 17.00
C TYR A 565 1.74 -22.95 18.21
N ASP A 566 1.76 -22.42 19.44
CA ASP A 566 1.30 -23.10 20.64
C ASP A 566 -0.19 -23.48 20.57
N PRO A 567 -1.13 -22.60 20.14
CA PRO A 567 -2.51 -23.01 19.93
C PRO A 567 -2.67 -24.16 18.94
N ILE A 568 -1.92 -24.14 17.83
CA ILE A 568 -1.98 -25.18 16.78
C ILE A 568 -1.43 -26.49 17.33
N SER A 569 -0.24 -26.47 17.94
CA SER A 569 0.40 -27.67 18.49
C SER A 569 -0.44 -28.29 19.61
N ASN A 570 -1.04 -27.48 20.49
CA ASN A 570 -1.95 -27.94 21.53
C ASN A 570 -3.26 -28.53 20.96
N GLN A 571 -3.74 -28.05 19.82
CA GLN A 571 -4.89 -28.67 19.14
C GLN A 571 -4.50 -29.99 18.49
N LEU A 572 -3.31 -30.10 17.89
CA LEU A 572 -2.80 -31.35 17.33
C LEU A 572 -2.64 -32.42 18.43
N ARG A 573 -2.00 -32.09 19.56
CA ARG A 573 -1.85 -33.02 20.70
C ARG A 573 -3.21 -33.51 21.21
N ARG A 574 -4.13 -32.59 21.48
CA ARG A 574 -5.49 -32.94 21.93
C ARG A 574 -6.25 -33.80 20.92
N ALA A 575 -6.05 -33.57 19.62
CA ALA A 575 -6.68 -34.37 18.59
C ALA A 575 -6.17 -35.81 18.60
N VAL A 576 -4.84 -35.98 18.69
CA VAL A 576 -4.18 -37.27 18.80
C VAL A 576 -4.61 -38.02 20.06
N GLU A 577 -4.49 -37.37 21.24
CA GLU A 577 -4.84 -37.94 22.54
C GLU A 577 -6.29 -38.43 22.61
N ARG A 578 -7.22 -37.70 21.99
CA ARG A 578 -8.67 -38.01 22.02
C ARG A 578 -9.14 -38.86 20.84
N GLY A 579 -8.27 -39.13 19.86
CA GLY A 579 -8.67 -39.72 18.58
C GLY A 579 -9.69 -38.87 17.81
N ASP A 580 -9.71 -37.55 18.00
CA ASP A 580 -10.67 -36.64 17.36
C ASP A 580 -10.22 -36.24 15.95
N LYS A 581 -10.82 -36.89 14.95
CA LYS A 581 -10.54 -36.65 13.53
C LYS A 581 -10.92 -35.26 13.03
N ASN A 582 -11.96 -34.65 13.59
CA ASN A 582 -12.40 -33.32 13.16
C ASN A 582 -11.45 -32.26 13.68
N LEU A 583 -11.04 -32.37 14.95
CA LEU A 583 -10.02 -31.51 15.52
C LEU A 583 -8.69 -31.66 14.78
N ALA A 584 -8.27 -32.89 14.48
CA ALA A 584 -7.06 -33.15 13.69
C ALA A 584 -7.14 -32.48 12.31
N ARG A 585 -8.28 -32.58 11.62
CA ARG A 585 -8.46 -31.96 10.29
C ARG A 585 -8.28 -30.45 10.33
N ASN A 586 -8.89 -29.78 11.30
CA ASN A 586 -8.81 -28.32 11.44
C ASN A 586 -7.39 -27.87 11.81
N ALA A 587 -6.78 -28.53 12.80
CA ALA A 587 -5.44 -28.21 13.26
C ALA A 587 -4.37 -28.46 12.16
N LEU A 588 -4.51 -29.54 11.39
CA LEU A 588 -3.63 -29.82 10.24
C LEU A 588 -3.76 -28.79 9.13
N SER A 589 -4.98 -28.32 8.85
CA SER A 589 -5.21 -27.25 7.86
C SER A 589 -4.51 -25.97 8.28
N GLU A 590 -4.59 -25.62 9.56
CA GLU A 590 -3.93 -24.43 10.10
C GLU A 590 -2.41 -24.59 10.11
N ALA A 591 -1.90 -25.74 10.56
CA ALA A 591 -0.47 -26.06 10.53
C ALA A 591 0.13 -25.98 9.12
N GLN A 592 -0.60 -26.44 8.10
CA GLN A 592 -0.19 -26.30 6.70
C GLN A 592 -0.18 -24.82 6.27
N ARG A 593 -1.23 -24.05 6.61
CA ARG A 593 -1.34 -22.64 6.26
C ARG A 593 -0.22 -21.79 6.86
N THR A 594 0.18 -22.09 8.10
CA THR A 594 1.20 -21.35 8.85
C THR A 594 2.61 -21.93 8.70
N LYS A 595 2.74 -22.99 7.88
CA LYS A 595 3.98 -23.72 7.64
C LYS A 595 4.64 -24.18 8.95
N LEU A 596 3.85 -24.69 9.90
CA LEU A 596 4.31 -25.14 11.22
C LEU A 596 5.56 -26.00 11.13
N GLU A 597 5.55 -27.06 10.31
CA GLU A 597 6.70 -27.98 10.16
C GLU A 597 7.98 -27.29 9.62
N LYS A 598 7.87 -26.17 8.92
CA LYS A 598 9.02 -25.40 8.41
C LYS A 598 9.70 -24.63 9.55
N HIS A 599 8.91 -24.09 10.48
CA HIS A 599 9.39 -23.22 11.55
C HIS A 599 9.64 -23.99 12.85
N HIS A 600 8.96 -25.12 13.04
CA HIS A 600 9.04 -26.02 14.18
C HIS A 600 9.23 -27.47 13.72
N PRO A 601 10.42 -27.82 13.17
CA PRO A 601 10.71 -29.17 12.68
C PRO A 601 10.56 -30.25 13.76
N GLU A 602 10.72 -29.91 15.04
CA GLU A 602 10.50 -30.78 16.20
C GLU A 602 9.04 -31.25 16.34
N LEU A 603 8.08 -30.56 15.73
CA LEU A 603 6.66 -30.94 15.76
C LEU A 603 6.25 -31.87 14.61
N ARG A 604 7.17 -32.26 13.74
CA ARG A 604 6.88 -33.07 12.55
C ARG A 604 6.23 -34.42 12.89
N GLU A 605 6.73 -35.09 13.92
CA GLU A 605 6.18 -36.37 14.37
C GLU A 605 4.72 -36.27 14.82
N LEU A 606 4.40 -35.23 15.60
CA LEU A 606 3.03 -34.93 16.04
C LEU A 606 2.11 -34.65 14.85
N VAL A 607 2.60 -33.91 13.85
CA VAL A 607 1.84 -33.64 12.61
C VAL A 607 1.57 -34.93 11.84
N ASP A 608 2.57 -35.82 11.73
CA ASP A 608 2.42 -37.11 11.04
C ASP A 608 1.46 -38.05 11.77
N GLU A 609 1.44 -38.03 13.10
CA GLU A 609 0.46 -38.77 13.90
C GLU A 609 -0.97 -38.25 13.67
N ALA A 610 -1.17 -36.93 13.70
CA ALA A 610 -2.45 -36.32 13.38
C ALA A 610 -2.90 -36.63 11.93
N ARG A 611 -1.97 -36.71 10.96
CA ARG A 611 -2.26 -37.13 9.57
C ARG A 611 -2.74 -38.58 9.52
N ARG A 612 -2.08 -39.49 10.25
CA ARG A 612 -2.52 -40.90 10.36
C ARG A 612 -3.92 -41.00 10.94
N LEU A 613 -4.20 -40.26 12.01
CA LEU A 613 -5.53 -40.20 12.63
C LEU A 613 -6.62 -39.71 11.65
N LYS A 614 -6.31 -38.67 10.85
CA LYS A 614 -7.19 -38.16 9.79
C LYS A 614 -7.41 -39.20 8.68
N GLY A 615 -6.38 -39.95 8.32
CA GLY A 615 -6.37 -40.92 7.23
C GLY A 615 -6.97 -42.30 7.55
N ALA A 616 -7.06 -42.68 8.82
CA ALA A 616 -7.68 -43.94 9.22
C ALA A 616 -9.18 -43.94 8.86
N GLN A 617 -9.60 -44.67 7.82
CA GLN A 617 -11.01 -45.02 7.62
C GLN A 617 -11.46 -45.93 8.78
N ARG A 618 -12.71 -45.80 9.23
CA ARG A 618 -13.30 -46.79 10.15
C ARG A 618 -13.35 -48.11 9.38
N SER A 619 -12.49 -49.05 9.76
CA SER A 619 -12.62 -50.47 9.41
C SER A 619 -13.93 -51.02 9.95
#